data_AF-A0A367M913-F1
#
_entry.id   AF-A0A367M913-F1
#
_cell.length_a   1.000
_cell.length_b   1.000
_cell.length_c   1.000
_cell.angle_alpha   90.00
_cell.angle_beta   90.00
_cell.angle_gamma   90.00
#
_symmetry.space_group_name_H-M   'P 1'
#
loop_
_entity.id
_entity.type
_entity.pdbx_description
1 polymer ?
#
loop_
_entity_poly.entity_id
_entity_poly.type
_entity_poly.pdbx_seq_one_letter_code
_entity_poly.pdbx_strand_id
1 'polypeptide(L)'
;MRLTQGLFRFPLAGLLCLSTAAFAESQLSVRVTPANAALKANIEAYVGSLGERDEAALQRFRRNAEAQAEKAAQALGYFQAQIDSEVKDGKPPKLTLKVVPGEPVRLRQVNIQVLGEAASLESFRLPSGKQLKPGAKLNQGVYEDAKRLIQNQASRYGFFQGRFSTQRLSIDPRAGIADID
;
A
#
# COMPACT_ATOMS: atom_id res chain seq x y z
N MET A 1 83.86 15.92 -8.40
CA MET A 1 83.57 14.68 -9.16
C MET A 1 82.09 14.70 -9.53
N ARG A 2 81.80 14.81 -10.84
CA ARG A 2 80.54 14.66 -11.61
C ARG A 2 79.18 15.15 -11.07
N LEU A 3 78.63 16.12 -11.82
CA LEU A 3 77.23 16.53 -11.98
C LEU A 3 76.29 15.35 -12.33
N THR A 4 74.99 15.43 -12.00
CA THR A 4 73.83 15.21 -12.90
C THR A 4 72.46 15.29 -12.18
N GLN A 5 71.58 16.15 -12.73
CA GLN A 5 70.13 15.96 -13.03
C GLN A 5 69.14 15.54 -11.90
N GLY A 6 67.90 16.01 -11.84
CA GLY A 6 67.07 16.71 -12.82
C GLY A 6 65.68 17.06 -12.23
N LEU A 7 65.06 18.04 -12.88
CA LEU A 7 63.69 18.53 -12.76
C LEU A 7 62.66 17.38 -12.81
N PHE A 8 61.67 17.33 -11.91
CA PHE A 8 60.40 16.67 -12.21
C PHE A 8 59.20 17.46 -11.67
N ARG A 9 58.28 17.72 -12.60
CA ARG A 9 57.08 18.56 -12.53
C ARG A 9 56.02 17.93 -11.64
N PHE A 10 55.36 18.74 -10.81
CA PHE A 10 54.10 18.38 -10.15
C PHE A 10 52.98 18.24 -11.19
N PRO A 11 52.26 17.12 -11.27
CA PRO A 11 50.96 17.11 -11.94
C PRO A 11 49.91 17.59 -10.94
N LEU A 12 49.37 18.77 -11.20
CA LEU A 12 48.16 19.30 -10.58
C LEU A 12 46.99 18.41 -11.05
N ALA A 13 46.62 17.41 -10.25
CA ALA A 13 45.44 16.60 -10.51
C ALA A 13 44.19 17.43 -10.23
N GLY A 14 43.58 17.97 -11.29
CA GLY A 14 42.31 18.68 -11.23
C GLY A 14 41.20 17.74 -10.79
N LEU A 15 40.71 17.95 -9.56
CA LEU A 15 39.53 17.28 -9.03
C LEU A 15 38.30 17.85 -9.77
N LEU A 16 37.83 17.12 -10.78
CA LEU A 16 36.61 17.45 -11.51
C LEU A 16 35.41 17.18 -10.60
N CYS A 17 34.97 18.19 -9.85
CA CYS A 17 33.72 18.17 -9.11
C CYS A 17 32.54 18.13 -10.09
N LEU A 18 32.15 16.93 -10.52
CA LEU A 18 30.87 16.67 -11.15
C LEU A 18 29.78 17.07 -10.15
N SER A 19 29.30 18.30 -10.28
CA SER A 19 28.14 18.80 -9.54
C SER A 19 26.92 18.08 -10.10
N THR A 20 26.57 16.94 -9.53
CA THR A 20 25.26 16.34 -9.74
C THR A 20 24.24 17.34 -9.20
N ALA A 21 23.49 17.97 -10.10
CA ALA A 21 22.28 18.67 -9.70
C ALA A 21 21.34 17.61 -9.13
N ALA A 22 21.33 17.47 -7.80
CA ALA A 22 20.38 16.63 -7.11
C ALA A 22 19.00 17.28 -7.29
N PHE A 23 18.23 16.81 -8.27
CA PHE A 23 16.82 17.17 -8.37
C PHE A 23 16.13 16.59 -7.14
N ALA A 24 15.57 17.47 -6.32
CA ALA A 24 14.91 17.07 -5.09
C ALA A 24 13.59 16.33 -5.43
N GLU A 25 13.42 15.14 -4.87
CA GLU A 25 12.19 14.35 -5.05
C GLU A 25 10.98 15.14 -4.53
N SER A 26 9.91 15.14 -5.32
CA SER A 26 8.65 15.77 -4.93
C SER A 26 8.03 15.09 -3.71
N GLN A 27 7.44 15.88 -2.82
CA GLN A 27 7.01 15.38 -1.52
C GLN A 27 5.53 15.02 -1.50
N LEU A 28 5.22 13.79 -1.07
CA LEU A 28 3.86 13.40 -0.69
C LEU A 28 3.62 13.71 0.79
N SER A 29 2.48 14.31 1.11
CA SER A 29 2.00 14.47 2.49
C SER A 29 0.58 14.00 2.62
N VAL A 30 0.36 12.91 3.34
CA VAL A 30 -0.98 12.39 3.65
C VAL A 30 -1.38 12.82 5.05
N ARG A 31 -2.54 13.49 5.15
CA ARG A 31 -3.14 13.95 6.41
C ARG A 31 -4.51 13.32 6.56
N VAL A 32 -4.66 12.46 7.55
CA VAL A 32 -5.93 11.80 7.85
C VAL A 32 -6.55 12.42 9.10
N THR A 33 -7.82 12.81 9.03
CA THR A 33 -8.57 13.39 10.16
C THR A 33 -9.91 12.67 10.33
N PRO A 34 -10.21 12.10 11.51
CA PRO A 34 -9.32 11.95 12.67
C PRO A 34 -8.08 11.08 12.35
N ALA A 35 -7.04 11.19 13.17
CA ALA A 35 -5.76 10.51 12.94
C ALA A 35 -5.93 8.99 12.80
N ASN A 36 -5.45 8.42 11.69
CA ASN A 36 -5.47 6.99 11.44
C ASN A 36 -4.17 6.55 10.76
N ALA A 37 -3.26 5.96 11.53
CA ALA A 37 -1.93 5.59 11.05
C ALA A 37 -1.98 4.50 9.97
N ALA A 38 -2.86 3.50 10.12
CA ALA A 38 -2.99 2.42 9.16
C ALA A 38 -3.51 2.92 7.80
N LEU A 39 -4.50 3.81 7.82
CA LEU A 39 -5.01 4.42 6.57
C LEU A 39 -3.98 5.32 5.93
N LYS A 40 -3.28 6.15 6.72
CA LYS A 40 -2.20 7.00 6.22
C LYS A 40 -1.13 6.17 5.49
N ALA A 41 -0.61 5.14 6.16
CA ALA A 41 0.42 4.28 5.60
C ALA A 41 -0.06 3.53 4.35
N ASN A 42 -1.33 3.08 4.34
CA ASN A 42 -1.89 2.40 3.17
C ASN A 42 -2.02 3.35 1.97
N ILE A 43 -2.46 4.60 2.19
CA ILE A 43 -2.53 5.62 1.13
C ILE A 43 -1.14 5.94 0.60
N GLU A 44 -0.16 6.13 1.48
CA GLU A 44 1.24 6.38 1.08
C GLU A 44 1.78 5.24 0.21
N ALA A 45 1.50 3.98 0.58
CA ALA A 45 1.91 2.81 -0.18
C ALA A 45 1.23 2.72 -1.56
N TYR A 46 -0.07 3.02 -1.65
CA TYR A 46 -0.82 2.99 -2.93
C TYR A 46 -0.43 4.12 -3.88
N VAL A 47 -0.19 5.33 -3.35
CA VAL A 47 0.24 6.47 -4.17
C VAL A 47 1.68 6.29 -4.61
N GLY A 48 2.54 5.77 -3.74
CA GLY A 48 3.95 5.51 -4.02
C GLY A 48 4.79 6.78 -4.16
N SER A 49 5.98 6.62 -4.74
CA SER A 49 6.90 7.73 -4.99
C SER A 49 6.32 8.70 -6.03
N LEU A 50 6.49 9.99 -5.74
CA LEU A 50 6.14 11.05 -6.67
C LEU A 50 7.27 11.34 -7.68
N GLY A 51 8.46 10.77 -7.49
CA GLY A 51 9.64 11.02 -8.32
C GLY A 51 10.00 12.50 -8.39
N GLU A 52 10.66 12.91 -9.46
CA GLU A 52 11.14 14.29 -9.68
C GLU A 52 10.08 15.19 -10.34
N ARG A 53 8.79 14.98 -10.05
CA ARG A 53 7.70 15.78 -10.66
C ARG A 53 7.80 17.24 -10.21
N ASP A 54 7.80 18.14 -11.19
CA ASP A 54 7.60 19.57 -10.95
C ASP A 54 6.15 19.89 -10.55
N GLU A 55 5.87 21.15 -10.22
CA GLU A 55 4.52 21.57 -9.80
C GLU A 55 3.46 21.23 -10.87
N ALA A 56 3.71 21.56 -12.14
CA ALA A 56 2.76 21.30 -13.22
C ALA A 56 2.49 19.80 -13.41
N ALA A 57 3.51 18.95 -13.27
CA ALA A 57 3.37 17.51 -13.30
C ALA A 57 2.60 16.98 -12.08
N LEU A 58 2.80 17.55 -10.89
CA LEU A 58 2.00 17.23 -9.71
C LEU A 58 0.53 17.64 -9.90
N GLN A 59 0.24 18.79 -10.49
CA GLN A 59 -1.13 19.22 -10.78
C GLN A 59 -1.84 18.21 -11.71
N ARG A 60 -1.12 17.66 -12.71
CA ARG A 60 -1.65 16.60 -13.59
C ARG A 60 -1.80 15.26 -12.87
N PHE A 61 -0.84 14.91 -12.00
CA PHE A 61 -0.83 13.65 -11.26
C PHE A 61 -1.88 13.60 -10.13
N ARG A 62 -2.28 14.75 -9.62
CA ARG A 62 -3.14 14.91 -8.44
C ARG A 62 -4.40 14.02 -8.47
N ARG A 63 -5.13 13.99 -9.59
CA ARG A 63 -6.33 13.12 -9.73
C ARG A 63 -6.01 11.63 -9.66
N ASN A 64 -4.85 11.21 -10.16
CA ASN A 64 -4.41 9.82 -10.01
C ASN A 64 -4.09 9.52 -8.55
N ALA A 65 -3.44 10.45 -7.83
CA ALA A 65 -3.15 10.28 -6.41
C ALA A 65 -4.43 10.19 -5.57
N GLU A 66 -5.45 11.00 -5.86
CA GLU A 66 -6.78 10.91 -5.23
C GLU A 66 -7.42 9.53 -5.47
N ALA A 67 -7.42 9.05 -6.73
CA ALA A 67 -7.95 7.73 -7.07
C ALA A 67 -7.20 6.57 -6.38
N GLN A 68 -5.88 6.68 -6.22
CA GLN A 68 -5.09 5.69 -5.47
C GLN A 68 -5.40 5.75 -3.97
N ALA A 69 -5.55 6.94 -3.42
CA ALA A 69 -5.94 7.13 -2.02
C ALA A 69 -7.35 6.58 -1.74
N GLU A 70 -8.28 6.73 -2.67
CA GLU A 70 -9.63 6.17 -2.59
C GLU A 70 -9.59 4.64 -2.55
N LYS A 71 -8.84 4.02 -3.46
CA LYS A 71 -8.64 2.56 -3.47
C LYS A 71 -8.01 2.06 -2.17
N ALA A 72 -7.01 2.77 -1.65
CA ALA A 72 -6.38 2.45 -0.38
C ALA A 72 -7.37 2.56 0.80
N ALA A 73 -8.25 3.56 0.80
CA ALA A 73 -9.29 3.71 1.81
C ALA A 73 -10.31 2.56 1.74
N GLN A 74 -10.78 2.23 0.54
CA GLN A 74 -11.71 1.11 0.30
C GLN A 74 -11.12 -0.24 0.72
N ALA A 75 -9.82 -0.47 0.48
CA ALA A 75 -9.12 -1.68 0.93
C ALA A 75 -9.16 -1.88 2.45
N LEU A 76 -9.27 -0.78 3.22
CA LEU A 76 -9.40 -0.79 4.68
C LEU A 76 -10.84 -0.57 5.18
N GLY A 77 -11.82 -0.67 4.28
CA GLY A 77 -13.24 -0.60 4.58
C GLY A 77 -13.85 0.81 4.55
N TYR A 78 -13.10 1.86 4.22
CA TYR A 78 -13.59 3.24 4.20
C TYR A 78 -14.10 3.63 2.81
N PHE A 79 -15.31 3.19 2.46
CA PHE A 79 -15.91 3.45 1.14
C PHE A 79 -16.50 4.86 1.01
N GLN A 80 -16.68 5.57 2.13
CA GLN A 80 -17.24 6.92 2.17
C GLN A 80 -16.15 7.97 2.42
N ALA A 81 -14.88 7.62 2.15
CA ALA A 81 -13.76 8.50 2.40
C ALA A 81 -13.85 9.74 1.50
N GLN A 82 -13.75 10.92 2.12
CA GLN A 82 -13.63 12.19 1.41
C GLN A 82 -12.14 12.52 1.29
N ILE A 83 -11.70 12.80 0.06
CA ILE A 83 -10.30 13.01 -0.26
C ILE A 83 -10.17 14.30 -1.06
N ASP A 84 -9.47 15.26 -0.49
CA ASP A 84 -9.09 16.50 -1.16
C ASP A 84 -7.59 16.53 -1.38
N SER A 85 -7.17 17.27 -2.39
CA SER A 85 -5.75 17.41 -2.73
C SER A 85 -5.34 18.86 -2.98
N GLU A 86 -4.09 19.15 -2.64
CA GLU A 86 -3.50 20.47 -2.79
C GLU A 86 -2.05 20.31 -3.26
N VAL A 87 -1.68 21.01 -4.31
CA VAL A 87 -0.28 21.12 -4.75
C VAL A 87 0.24 22.47 -4.30
N LYS A 88 1.38 22.46 -3.62
CA LYS A 88 2.12 23.66 -3.25
C LYS A 88 3.42 23.72 -4.03
N ASP A 89 3.67 24.87 -4.64
CA ASP A 89 4.97 25.21 -5.20
C ASP A 89 6.04 25.23 -4.08
N GLY A 90 7.28 24.99 -4.48
CA GLY A 90 8.44 24.87 -3.61
C GLY A 90 9.58 24.13 -4.30
N LYS A 91 10.73 24.09 -3.62
CA LYS A 91 11.89 23.30 -4.05
C LYS A 91 12.26 22.33 -2.91
N PRO A 92 11.74 21.08 -2.90
CA PRO A 92 10.88 20.46 -3.91
C PRO A 92 9.39 20.84 -3.79
N PRO A 93 8.61 20.69 -4.88
CA PRO A 93 7.16 20.88 -4.84
C PRO A 93 6.48 19.76 -4.05
N LYS A 94 5.27 20.03 -3.55
CA LYS A 94 4.59 19.16 -2.59
C LYS A 94 3.14 18.89 -2.97
N LEU A 95 2.75 17.61 -2.98
CA LEU A 95 1.36 17.17 -3.06
C LEU A 95 0.85 16.77 -1.67
N THR A 96 -0.21 17.42 -1.21
CA THR A 96 -0.88 17.09 0.05
C THR A 96 -2.23 16.44 -0.23
N LEU A 97 -2.49 15.29 0.37
CA LEU A 97 -3.81 14.63 0.40
C LEU A 97 -4.42 14.81 1.79
N LYS A 98 -5.62 15.36 1.86
CA LYS A 98 -6.42 15.54 3.07
C LYS A 98 -7.55 14.52 3.03
N VAL A 99 -7.64 13.68 4.05
CA VAL A 99 -8.50 12.49 4.03
C VAL A 99 -9.38 12.47 5.27
N VAL A 100 -10.69 12.40 5.06
CA VAL A 100 -11.68 12.12 6.11
C VAL A 100 -12.28 10.75 5.83
N PRO A 101 -12.02 9.71 6.66
CA PRO A 101 -12.35 8.33 6.29
C PRO A 101 -13.85 8.02 6.21
N GLY A 102 -14.66 8.69 7.03
CA GLY A 102 -16.06 8.31 7.27
C GLY A 102 -16.19 7.01 8.08
N GLU A 103 -17.41 6.48 8.15
CA GLU A 103 -17.68 5.22 8.83
C GLU A 103 -17.18 4.02 8.02
N PRO A 104 -16.54 3.03 8.65
CA PRO A 104 -16.07 1.86 7.95
C PRO A 104 -17.18 0.84 7.72
N VAL A 105 -17.10 0.16 6.58
CA VAL A 105 -17.86 -1.05 6.30
C VAL A 105 -17.49 -2.14 7.31
N ARG A 106 -18.50 -2.86 7.82
CA ARG A 106 -18.34 -3.98 8.77
C ARG A 106 -18.80 -5.29 8.17
N LEU A 107 -18.11 -6.37 8.53
CA LEU A 107 -18.50 -7.71 8.13
C LEU A 107 -19.84 -8.06 8.82
N ARG A 108 -20.86 -8.37 8.04
CA ARG A 108 -22.16 -8.82 8.54
C ARG A 108 -22.19 -10.33 8.64
N GLN A 109 -21.83 -11.03 7.57
CA GLN A 109 -21.68 -12.49 7.54
C GLN A 109 -20.28 -12.88 7.11
N VAL A 110 -19.74 -13.93 7.74
CA VAL A 110 -18.47 -14.53 7.36
C VAL A 110 -18.67 -16.04 7.35
N ASN A 111 -18.69 -16.61 6.15
CA ASN A 111 -18.81 -18.03 5.92
C ASN A 111 -17.54 -18.53 5.23
N ILE A 112 -16.73 -19.30 5.96
CA ILE A 112 -15.52 -19.90 5.40
C ILE A 112 -15.59 -21.38 5.73
N GLN A 113 -15.52 -22.23 4.70
CA GLN A 113 -15.67 -23.67 4.84
C GLN A 113 -14.55 -24.39 4.09
N VAL A 114 -14.02 -25.44 4.70
CA VAL A 114 -13.14 -26.39 4.04
C VAL A 114 -13.97 -27.63 3.73
N LEU A 115 -13.92 -28.08 2.48
CA LEU A 115 -14.69 -29.23 2.00
C LEU A 115 -13.74 -30.40 1.65
N GLY A 116 -14.31 -31.61 1.57
CA GLY A 116 -13.56 -32.82 1.23
C GLY A 116 -12.67 -33.33 2.36
N GLU A 117 -11.64 -34.09 2.02
CA GLU A 117 -10.77 -34.79 2.99
C GLU A 117 -10.09 -33.84 3.98
N ALA A 118 -9.68 -32.66 3.50
CA ALA A 118 -9.03 -31.64 4.31
C ALA A 118 -9.90 -31.13 5.47
N ALA A 119 -11.24 -31.24 5.38
CA ALA A 119 -12.16 -30.76 6.41
C ALA A 119 -12.02 -31.51 7.75
N SER A 120 -11.50 -32.74 7.72
CA SER A 120 -11.27 -33.55 8.93
C SER A 120 -9.92 -33.28 9.60
N LEU A 121 -9.02 -32.57 8.92
CA LEU A 121 -7.68 -32.30 9.42
C LEU A 121 -7.69 -31.10 10.37
N GLU A 122 -7.14 -31.30 11.57
CA GLU A 122 -7.01 -30.22 12.56
C GLU A 122 -6.27 -29.00 12.02
N SER A 123 -5.28 -29.23 11.16
CA SER A 123 -4.52 -28.14 10.55
C SER A 123 -5.45 -27.18 9.77
N PHE A 124 -6.48 -27.68 9.09
CA PHE A 124 -7.42 -26.88 8.29
C PHE A 124 -8.58 -26.28 9.09
N ARG A 125 -8.60 -26.47 10.42
CA ARG A 125 -9.54 -25.73 11.26
C ARG A 125 -9.23 -24.25 11.17
N LEU A 126 -10.19 -23.49 10.68
CA LEU A 126 -10.05 -22.06 10.48
C LEU A 126 -9.79 -21.39 11.83
N PRO A 127 -8.77 -20.53 11.93
CA PRO A 127 -8.54 -19.80 13.15
C PRO A 127 -9.78 -18.95 13.44
N SER A 128 -10.28 -19.02 14.67
CA SER A 128 -11.32 -18.13 15.22
C SER A 128 -10.76 -16.71 15.42
N GLY A 129 -10.18 -16.15 14.37
CA GLY A 129 -9.48 -14.88 14.36
C GLY A 129 -10.45 -13.73 14.58
N LYS A 130 -10.04 -12.73 15.38
CA LYS A 130 -10.87 -11.56 15.68
C LYS A 130 -11.18 -10.69 14.45
N GLN A 131 -10.51 -10.91 13.32
CA GLN A 131 -10.52 -10.00 12.17
C GLN A 131 -11.48 -10.42 11.05
N LEU A 132 -11.78 -11.71 10.89
CA LEU A 132 -12.78 -12.22 9.94
C LEU A 132 -13.95 -12.83 10.70
N LYS A 133 -14.79 -11.96 11.27
CA LYS A 133 -16.01 -12.36 11.99
C LYS A 133 -17.07 -11.27 11.88
N PRO A 134 -18.36 -11.58 12.05
CA PRO A 134 -19.41 -10.58 12.14
C PRO A 134 -19.07 -9.44 13.12
N GLY A 135 -19.37 -8.21 12.71
CA GLY A 135 -19.08 -6.96 13.41
C GLY A 135 -17.67 -6.41 13.24
N ALA A 136 -16.70 -7.22 12.78
CA ALA A 136 -15.34 -6.75 12.52
C ALA A 136 -15.34 -5.74 11.35
N LYS A 137 -14.41 -4.78 11.38
CA LYS A 137 -14.21 -3.87 10.26
C LYS A 137 -13.71 -4.65 9.04
N LEU A 138 -14.25 -4.36 7.87
CA LEU A 138 -13.73 -4.90 6.61
C LEU A 138 -12.27 -4.48 6.42
N ASN A 139 -11.41 -5.46 6.18
CA ASN A 139 -10.06 -5.25 5.69
C ASN A 139 -9.81 -6.29 4.59
N GLN A 140 -9.68 -5.81 3.35
CA GLN A 140 -9.51 -6.69 2.19
C GLN A 140 -8.18 -7.44 2.23
N GLY A 141 -7.13 -6.83 2.80
CA GLY A 141 -5.84 -7.49 3.00
C GLY A 141 -5.95 -8.72 3.89
N VAL A 142 -6.73 -8.63 4.98
CA VAL A 142 -6.98 -9.77 5.88
C VAL A 142 -7.71 -10.91 5.15
N TYR A 143 -8.69 -10.59 4.31
CA TYR A 143 -9.39 -11.57 3.49
C TYR A 143 -8.45 -12.28 2.51
N GLU A 144 -7.63 -11.52 1.77
CA GLU A 144 -6.66 -12.09 0.82
C GLU A 144 -5.53 -12.87 1.52
N ASP A 145 -5.10 -12.44 2.71
CA ASP A 145 -4.12 -13.18 3.53
C ASP A 145 -4.70 -14.52 4.00
N ALA A 146 -5.96 -14.55 4.43
CA ALA A 146 -6.63 -15.78 4.82
C ALA A 146 -6.74 -16.76 3.65
N LYS A 147 -7.10 -16.27 2.45
CA LYS A 147 -7.11 -17.09 1.22
C LYS A 147 -5.74 -17.66 0.91
N ARG A 148 -4.69 -16.85 0.97
CA ARG A 148 -3.31 -17.26 0.72
C ARG A 148 -2.84 -18.30 1.74
N LEU A 149 -3.20 -18.14 3.01
CA LEU A 149 -2.90 -19.11 4.06
C LEU A 149 -3.52 -20.47 3.76
N ILE A 150 -4.81 -20.50 3.41
CA ILE A 150 -5.53 -21.74 3.06
C ILE A 150 -4.89 -22.42 1.84
N GLN A 151 -4.54 -21.67 0.80
CA GLN A 151 -3.88 -22.21 -0.40
C GLN A 151 -2.49 -22.76 -0.08
N ASN A 152 -1.67 -22.02 0.65
CA ASN A 152 -0.34 -22.46 1.06
C ASN A 152 -0.42 -23.73 1.90
N GLN A 153 -1.45 -23.83 2.74
CA GLN A 153 -1.68 -25.01 3.55
C GLN A 153 -2.13 -26.21 2.72
N ALA A 154 -3.04 -26.03 1.76
CA ALA A 154 -3.41 -27.07 0.79
C ALA A 154 -2.16 -27.64 0.10
N SER A 155 -1.29 -26.78 -0.41
CA SER A 155 -0.02 -27.18 -1.04
C SER A 155 0.90 -27.94 -0.08
N ARG A 156 1.05 -27.48 1.16
CA ARG A 156 1.92 -28.11 2.17
C ARG A 156 1.47 -29.53 2.56
N TYR A 157 0.17 -29.81 2.52
CA TYR A 157 -0.41 -31.10 2.86
C TYR A 157 -0.68 -31.99 1.63
N GLY A 158 -0.24 -31.57 0.42
CA GLY A 158 -0.35 -32.36 -0.81
C GLY A 158 -1.70 -32.27 -1.53
N PHE A 159 -2.59 -31.34 -1.14
CA PHE A 159 -3.85 -31.08 -1.81
C PHE A 159 -3.67 -30.20 -3.06
N PHE A 160 -2.90 -30.68 -4.04
CA PHE A 160 -2.54 -29.90 -5.24
C PHE A 160 -3.73 -29.56 -6.15
N GLN A 161 -4.82 -30.33 -6.07
CA GLN A 161 -6.07 -30.04 -6.79
C GLN A 161 -7.04 -29.18 -5.96
N GLY A 162 -6.65 -28.78 -4.75
CA GLY A 162 -7.42 -27.90 -3.89
C GLY A 162 -7.66 -26.55 -4.56
N ARG A 163 -8.92 -26.10 -4.57
CA ARG A 163 -9.33 -24.82 -5.15
C ARG A 163 -10.48 -24.22 -4.37
N PHE A 164 -10.62 -22.90 -4.45
CA PHE A 164 -11.82 -22.22 -3.97
C PHE A 164 -12.99 -22.53 -4.91
N SER A 165 -14.02 -23.22 -4.40
CA SER A 165 -15.30 -23.40 -5.09
C SER A 165 -16.12 -22.11 -5.08
N THR A 166 -16.10 -21.40 -3.96
CA THR A 166 -16.63 -20.04 -3.78
C THR A 166 -15.52 -19.16 -3.23
N GLN A 167 -15.43 -17.94 -3.75
CA GLN A 167 -14.62 -16.86 -3.21
C GLN A 167 -15.34 -15.54 -3.52
N ARG A 168 -16.15 -15.07 -2.58
CA ARG A 168 -16.95 -13.85 -2.76
C ARG A 168 -16.76 -12.92 -1.57
N LEU A 169 -16.44 -11.68 -1.88
CA LEU A 169 -16.52 -10.55 -0.97
C LEU A 169 -17.56 -9.58 -1.54
N SER A 170 -18.76 -9.61 -0.98
CA SER A 170 -19.85 -8.72 -1.37
C SER A 170 -19.86 -7.50 -0.46
N ILE A 171 -19.88 -6.30 -1.04
CA ILE A 171 -19.79 -5.05 -0.28
C ILE A 171 -20.98 -4.17 -0.65
N ASP A 172 -21.71 -3.72 0.37
CA ASP A 172 -22.72 -2.66 0.25
C ASP A 172 -22.24 -1.41 1.02
N PRO A 173 -21.62 -0.44 0.31
CA PRO A 173 -21.14 0.79 0.92
C PRO A 173 -22.24 1.67 1.52
N ARG A 174 -23.47 1.59 0.99
CA ARG A 174 -24.59 2.42 1.48
C ARG A 174 -25.13 1.87 2.78
N ALA A 175 -25.25 0.54 2.88
CA ALA A 175 -25.66 -0.13 4.11
C ALA A 175 -24.50 -0.29 5.13
N GLY A 176 -23.26 -0.02 4.73
CA GLY A 176 -22.09 -0.10 5.62
C GLY A 176 -21.71 -1.54 5.98
N ILE A 177 -22.06 -2.51 5.13
CA ILE A 177 -21.90 -3.94 5.40
C ILE A 177 -21.15 -4.66 4.27
N ALA A 178 -20.50 -5.76 4.64
CA ALA A 178 -19.91 -6.70 3.70
C ALA A 178 -20.13 -8.14 4.15
N ASP A 179 -20.23 -9.05 3.20
CA ASP A 179 -20.39 -10.49 3.43
C ASP A 179 -19.27 -11.26 2.72
N ILE A 180 -18.81 -12.33 3.38
CA ILE A 180 -17.78 -13.23 2.87
C ILE A 180 -18.38 -14.63 2.72
N ASP A 181 -18.23 -15.21 1.52
CA ASP A 181 -18.58 -16.60 1.17
C ASP A 181 -17.46 -17.31 0.39
#